data_AF-A0AAC9S385-F1
#
_entry.id   AF-A0AAC9S385-F1
#
_cell.length_a   1.000
_cell.length_b   1.000
_cell.length_c   1.000
_cell.angle_alpha   90.00
_cell.angle_beta   90.00
_cell.angle_gamma   90.00
#
_symmetry.space_group_name_H-M   'P 1'
#
loop_
_entity.id
_entity.type
_entity.pdbx_description
1 polymer ?
#
loop_
_entity_poly.entity_id
_entity_poly.type
_entity_poly.pdbx_seq_one_letter_code
_entity_poly.pdbx_strand_id
1 'polypeptide(L)'
;MLHGETSSFEAANIPNRSNQNSDDGLNDKPTLRGIRLFPSLADVPIALFDATEDESAIDRTKAGLLDITAEMVGPTDGLEGSDLSPTPAGFTYFGQFVFHDIVFSQIFGLPKPTGKTHHLKNASSQGLDLSGLYGRGPIVDAHLYDVADGADLSACRFPIGLPCMKGSMLPVDGKTMQGRDLPRIDFSGKFISVEGRRSPYRPLVADPRNDDNLVLSQLLCTLMGIHNRIVDLLLGIGTDPAEAYKRARIYLTSVYRTVIINDYLRKVLAPEIWGHFFASDDFLGAGVSALETFNALPLEFTFGASRFAHAMVRQFYVVNDRSVEEPANLRKMLSFSSLRPGGEIPIPENWIVDWNRFASADTPSKAQSARRIGPFLSKELTIAGLSAELNGTVRPVAFMDCWRCYDLGLPSGQDVAGAVKTALGDNSIDVPVLTGNDMLPTAACAKRYVYNAGRLRAALQRYPEFLRQTPLSYYIIQEASVLGNDGSHLGPVGSYVVAATIASALFKAADTDITSRRLIPDVEPKTLAGLLDLNDTAKVSDEVLSGLINSQDFQQR
;
A
#
# COMPACT_ATOMS: atom_id res chain seq x y z
N MET A 1 -4.56 -3.64 9.13
CA MET A 1 -5.06 -4.83 8.42
C MET A 1 -6.10 -4.34 7.44
N LEU A 2 -5.73 -3.89 6.24
CA LEU A 2 -4.60 -4.29 5.39
C LEU A 2 -4.67 -5.77 5.02
N HIS A 3 -5.71 -6.09 4.25
CA HIS A 3 -5.87 -7.16 3.25
C HIS A 3 -7.32 -7.64 3.27
N GLY A 4 -7.98 -7.45 2.12
CA GLY A 4 -9.40 -7.71 1.90
C GLY A 4 -9.85 -9.10 2.36
N GLU A 5 -10.98 -9.10 3.07
CA GLU A 5 -11.69 -10.30 3.45
C GLU A 5 -12.09 -11.09 2.20
N THR A 6 -11.77 -12.39 2.22
CA THR A 6 -12.39 -13.39 1.36
C THR A 6 -13.83 -13.59 1.84
N SER A 7 -14.81 -12.93 1.23
CA SER A 7 -16.22 -13.24 1.45
C SER A 7 -16.52 -14.64 0.90
N SER A 8 -16.80 -15.61 1.76
CA SER A 8 -17.37 -16.89 1.36
C SER A 8 -18.85 -16.69 0.99
N PHE A 9 -19.16 -16.59 -0.30
CA PHE A 9 -20.52 -16.77 -0.78
C PHE A 9 -20.83 -18.27 -0.83
N GLU A 10 -21.79 -18.73 -0.03
CA GLU A 10 -22.39 -20.06 -0.18
C GLU A 10 -23.13 -20.12 -1.51
N ALA A 11 -22.55 -20.81 -2.49
CA ALA A 11 -23.23 -21.10 -3.75
C ALA A 11 -24.28 -22.19 -3.51
N ALA A 12 -25.54 -21.85 -3.76
CA ALA A 12 -26.67 -22.78 -3.75
C ALA A 12 -26.43 -23.94 -4.75
N ASN A 13 -26.75 -25.16 -4.30
CA ASN A 13 -26.66 -26.41 -5.05
C ASN A 13 -27.34 -26.32 -6.43
N ILE A 14 -26.56 -26.52 -7.50
CA ILE A 14 -27.07 -26.83 -8.85
C ILE A 14 -26.53 -28.22 -9.25
N PRO A 15 -27.36 -29.14 -9.81
CA PRO A 15 -26.96 -30.53 -9.96
C PRO A 15 -26.01 -30.76 -11.13
N ASN A 16 -25.05 -31.64 -10.85
CA ASN A 16 -24.02 -32.17 -11.74
C ASN A 16 -24.59 -32.71 -13.07
N ARG A 17 -24.05 -32.26 -14.21
CA ARG A 17 -24.14 -32.99 -15.49
C ARG A 17 -22.76 -33.28 -16.04
N SER A 18 -22.63 -34.54 -16.42
CA SER A 18 -21.45 -35.33 -16.78
C SER A 18 -20.66 -34.84 -18.00
N ASN A 19 -19.33 -34.93 -17.85
CA ASN A 19 -18.27 -35.20 -18.84
C ASN A 19 -18.64 -35.20 -20.33
N GLN A 20 -18.04 -34.27 -21.08
CA GLN A 20 -17.42 -34.58 -22.36
C GLN A 20 -16.08 -33.86 -22.49
N ASN A 21 -15.06 -34.62 -22.90
CA ASN A 21 -13.70 -34.20 -23.17
C ASN A 21 -13.64 -33.20 -24.34
N SER A 22 -13.02 -32.05 -24.12
CA SER A 22 -12.33 -31.31 -25.17
C SER A 22 -10.95 -30.90 -24.64
N ASP A 23 -9.94 -31.43 -25.32
CA ASP A 23 -8.53 -31.23 -25.11
C ASP A 23 -8.15 -29.87 -25.71
N ASP A 24 -8.38 -28.78 -24.95
CA ASP A 24 -7.94 -27.43 -25.33
C ASP A 24 -6.67 -27.06 -24.55
N GLY A 25 -5.60 -26.82 -25.30
CA GLY A 25 -4.24 -26.56 -24.80
C GLY A 25 -4.08 -25.25 -24.03
N LEU A 26 -4.34 -25.28 -22.72
CA LEU A 26 -3.95 -24.26 -21.75
C LEU A 26 -3.16 -24.89 -20.61
N ASN A 27 -1.84 -25.04 -20.81
CA ASN A 27 -0.91 -25.56 -19.80
C ASN A 27 -0.04 -24.49 -19.12
N ASP A 28 -0.29 -23.19 -19.31
CA ASP A 28 0.41 -22.12 -18.59
C ASP A 28 -0.20 -21.90 -17.20
N LYS A 29 0.04 -22.85 -16.30
CA LYS A 29 -0.18 -22.65 -14.86
C LYS A 29 1.07 -22.00 -14.29
N PRO A 30 1.02 -20.80 -13.68
CA PRO A 30 2.19 -20.20 -13.07
C PRO A 30 2.70 -21.14 -11.97
N THR A 31 3.89 -21.70 -12.18
CA THR A 31 4.62 -22.42 -11.14
C THR A 31 5.10 -21.43 -10.09
N LEU A 32 5.39 -21.88 -8.86
CA LEU A 32 5.95 -20.99 -7.81
C LEU A 32 7.19 -20.22 -8.30
N ARG A 33 7.96 -20.79 -9.24
CA ARG A 33 9.09 -20.11 -9.91
C ARG A 33 8.70 -18.86 -10.69
N GLY A 34 7.51 -18.80 -11.27
CA GLY A 34 7.03 -17.68 -12.08
C GLY A 34 6.56 -16.46 -11.26
N ILE A 35 6.47 -16.59 -9.94
CA ILE A 35 6.01 -15.52 -9.02
C ILE A 35 7.05 -15.18 -7.94
N ARG A 36 8.30 -15.62 -8.12
CA ARG A 36 9.45 -15.28 -7.28
C ARG A 36 10.25 -14.18 -7.95
N LEU A 37 10.71 -13.20 -7.17
CA LEU A 37 11.70 -12.23 -7.66
C LEU A 37 13.03 -12.90 -7.98
N PHE A 38 13.39 -13.94 -7.22
CA PHE A 38 14.60 -14.74 -7.44
C PHE A 38 14.21 -16.19 -7.73
N PRO A 39 13.99 -16.57 -9.01
CA PRO A 39 13.53 -17.91 -9.37
C PRO A 39 14.42 -19.05 -8.86
N SER A 40 15.73 -18.80 -8.70
CA SER A 40 16.69 -19.76 -8.14
C SER A 40 16.41 -20.15 -6.69
N LEU A 41 15.68 -19.32 -5.94
CA LEU A 41 15.30 -19.57 -4.55
C LEU A 41 13.92 -20.23 -4.41
N ALA A 42 13.23 -20.53 -5.51
CA ALA A 42 11.86 -21.05 -5.46
C ALA A 42 11.72 -22.38 -4.70
N ASP A 43 12.78 -23.20 -4.72
CA ASP A 43 12.85 -24.52 -4.07
C ASP A 43 13.61 -24.47 -2.72
N VAL A 44 13.87 -23.27 -2.19
CA VAL A 44 14.59 -23.03 -0.93
C VAL A 44 13.68 -22.28 0.05
N PRO A 45 12.60 -22.93 0.57
CA PRO A 45 11.73 -22.29 1.54
C PRO A 45 12.43 -22.14 2.88
N ILE A 46 12.05 -21.12 3.64
CA ILE A 46 12.51 -20.93 5.01
C ILE A 46 12.10 -22.12 5.90
N ALA A 47 13.07 -22.66 6.65
CA ALA A 47 12.84 -23.67 7.67
C ALA A 47 13.23 -23.08 9.03
N LEU A 48 12.22 -22.73 9.84
CA LEU A 48 12.46 -22.01 11.10
C LEU A 48 12.87 -22.92 12.25
N PHE A 49 12.12 -23.99 12.52
CA PHE A 49 12.41 -24.92 13.60
C PHE A 49 12.16 -26.36 13.17
N ASP A 50 13.04 -27.27 13.58
CA ASP A 50 12.92 -28.69 13.31
C ASP A 50 11.81 -29.34 14.16
N ALA A 51 11.29 -30.49 13.72
CA ALA A 51 10.38 -31.28 14.56
C ALA A 51 11.13 -31.88 15.77
N THR A 52 10.38 -32.19 16.82
CA THR A 52 10.85 -32.99 17.97
C THR A 52 10.03 -34.27 18.07
N GLU A 53 10.34 -35.13 19.04
CA GLU A 53 9.54 -36.35 19.29
C GLU A 53 8.07 -36.02 19.62
N ASP A 54 7.82 -34.90 20.32
CA ASP A 54 6.50 -34.55 20.85
C ASP A 54 5.75 -33.46 20.06
N GLU A 55 6.46 -32.67 19.24
CA GLU A 55 5.88 -31.52 18.53
C GLU A 55 6.33 -31.41 17.07
N SER A 56 5.38 -31.06 16.19
CA SER A 56 5.65 -30.83 14.78
C SER A 56 6.47 -29.56 14.54
N ALA A 57 7.24 -29.51 13.43
CA ALA A 57 7.97 -28.31 13.01
C ALA A 57 7.05 -27.08 12.85
N ILE A 58 5.81 -27.30 12.39
CA ILE A 58 4.79 -26.27 12.21
C ILE A 58 4.37 -25.67 13.55
N ASP A 59 4.07 -26.53 14.54
CA ASP A 59 3.61 -26.07 15.85
C ASP A 59 4.71 -25.34 16.61
N ARG A 60 5.94 -25.86 16.56
CA ARG A 60 7.13 -25.19 17.11
C ARG A 60 7.37 -23.83 16.45
N THR A 61 7.24 -23.77 15.12
CA THR A 61 7.32 -22.51 14.36
C THR A 61 6.28 -21.51 14.80
N LYS A 62 5.03 -21.94 14.89
CA LYS A 62 3.94 -21.07 15.35
C LYS A 62 4.19 -20.56 16.77
N ALA A 63 4.64 -21.42 17.68
CA ALA A 63 4.94 -21.05 19.06
C ALA A 63 6.09 -20.04 19.16
N GLY A 64 7.21 -20.30 18.47
CA GLY A 64 8.36 -19.38 18.47
C GLY A 64 8.03 -18.01 17.85
N LEU A 65 7.28 -18.00 16.74
CA LEU A 65 6.82 -16.75 16.14
C LEU A 65 5.87 -15.99 17.07
N LEU A 66 4.97 -16.66 17.79
CA LEU A 66 4.10 -16.00 18.76
C LEU A 66 4.90 -15.36 19.89
N ASP A 67 5.90 -16.05 20.44
CA ASP A 67 6.76 -15.53 21.51
C ASP A 67 7.57 -14.31 21.05
N ILE A 68 8.23 -14.40 19.88
CA ILE A 68 9.01 -13.29 19.32
C ILE A 68 8.11 -12.08 18.99
N THR A 69 7.02 -12.30 18.26
CA THR A 69 6.20 -11.21 17.74
C THR A 69 5.34 -10.53 18.81
N ALA A 70 5.08 -11.22 19.94
CA ALA A 70 4.48 -10.59 21.12
C ALA A 70 5.39 -9.52 21.75
N GLU A 71 6.69 -9.56 21.48
CA GLU A 71 7.66 -8.57 21.99
C GLU A 71 7.99 -7.47 20.98
N MET A 72 7.44 -7.51 19.77
CA MET A 72 7.58 -6.48 18.73
C MET A 72 6.72 -5.22 18.98
N VAL A 73 6.20 -5.05 20.20
CA VAL A 73 5.41 -3.88 20.59
C VAL A 73 6.35 -2.71 20.85
N GLY A 74 6.25 -1.64 20.08
CA GLY A 74 6.95 -0.39 20.37
C GLY A 74 6.24 0.46 21.42
N PRO A 75 6.90 1.52 21.92
CA PRO A 75 6.24 2.43 22.84
C PRO A 75 5.09 3.18 22.16
N THR A 76 4.27 3.81 23.00
CA THR A 76 3.27 4.77 22.56
C THR A 76 4.00 6.00 22.05
N ASP A 77 3.91 6.27 20.74
CA ASP A 77 4.56 7.44 20.14
C ASP A 77 3.92 8.72 20.70
N GLY A 78 4.73 9.60 21.28
CA GLY A 78 4.32 10.97 21.61
C GLY A 78 4.19 11.85 20.35
N LEU A 79 3.45 12.96 20.48
CA LEU A 79 3.22 13.91 19.37
C LEU A 79 4.47 14.74 19.01
N GLU A 80 5.34 15.01 19.99
CA GLU A 80 6.55 15.82 19.85
C GLU A 80 7.74 15.18 20.59
N GLY A 81 8.96 15.40 20.12
CA GLY A 81 10.20 14.97 20.80
C GLY A 81 10.46 13.46 20.81
N SER A 82 9.67 12.66 20.07
CA SER A 82 9.91 11.24 19.86
C SER A 82 10.94 11.01 18.74
N ASP A 83 11.80 10.01 18.86
CA ASP A 83 12.85 9.65 17.89
C ASP A 83 12.22 8.99 16.63
N LEU A 84 11.51 9.82 15.86
CA LEU A 84 10.77 9.48 14.64
C LEU A 84 11.64 9.61 13.38
N SER A 85 11.14 9.09 12.26
CA SER A 85 11.83 9.17 10.97
C SER A 85 11.77 10.60 10.39
N PRO A 86 12.74 11.02 9.56
CA PRO A 86 12.62 12.25 8.77
C PRO A 86 11.48 12.18 7.72
N THR A 87 10.94 10.99 7.44
CA THR A 87 9.89 10.79 6.45
C THR A 87 8.53 11.26 6.98
N PRO A 88 7.77 12.10 6.24
CA PRO A 88 6.43 12.51 6.65
C PRO A 88 5.44 11.34 6.75
N ALA A 89 4.52 11.39 7.71
CA ALA A 89 3.56 10.33 8.00
C ALA A 89 2.59 10.04 6.85
N GLY A 90 2.38 10.99 5.94
CA GLY A 90 1.61 10.77 4.72
C GLY A 90 2.19 9.68 3.82
N PHE A 91 3.52 9.49 3.84
CA PHE A 91 4.20 8.50 3.00
C PHE A 91 3.86 7.07 3.41
N THR A 92 3.47 6.83 4.67
CA THR A 92 2.96 5.52 5.11
C THR A 92 1.71 5.12 4.34
N TYR A 93 0.75 6.04 4.24
CA TYR A 93 -0.54 5.78 3.59
C TYR A 93 -0.45 5.90 2.07
N PHE A 94 0.38 6.81 1.56
CA PHE A 94 0.69 6.87 0.14
C PHE A 94 1.36 5.57 -0.33
N GLY A 95 2.31 5.04 0.43
CA GLY A 95 2.91 3.72 0.16
C GLY A 95 1.88 2.59 0.13
N GLN A 96 0.96 2.57 1.09
CA GLN A 96 -0.16 1.63 1.09
C GLN A 96 -1.02 1.75 -0.18
N PHE A 97 -1.37 2.98 -0.58
CA PHE A 97 -2.14 3.24 -1.80
C PHE A 97 -1.40 2.74 -3.06
N VAL A 98 -0.10 3.04 -3.16
CA VAL A 98 0.78 2.55 -4.24
C VAL A 98 0.79 1.03 -4.30
N PHE A 99 0.87 0.36 -3.15
CA PHE A 99 0.87 -1.10 -3.09
C PHE A 99 -0.50 -1.68 -3.45
N HIS A 100 -1.62 -1.03 -3.10
CA HIS A 100 -2.94 -1.48 -3.55
C HIS A 100 -3.06 -1.45 -5.08
N ASP A 101 -2.48 -0.45 -5.75
CA ASP A 101 -2.54 -0.31 -7.20
C ASP A 101 -1.84 -1.46 -7.93
N ILE A 102 -0.75 -2.00 -7.38
CA ILE A 102 0.00 -3.12 -8.00
C ILE A 102 -0.34 -4.50 -7.43
N VAL A 103 -0.84 -4.56 -6.20
CA VAL A 103 -1.14 -5.81 -5.47
C VAL A 103 -2.62 -5.89 -5.19
N PHE A 104 -3.32 -6.84 -5.82
CA PHE A 104 -4.60 -7.37 -5.36
C PHE A 104 -4.50 -8.90 -5.28
N SER A 105 -3.84 -9.40 -4.24
CA SER A 105 -3.73 -10.85 -4.02
C SER A 105 -5.02 -11.40 -3.42
N GLN A 106 -5.89 -11.98 -4.26
CA GLN A 106 -6.88 -12.95 -3.75
C GLN A 106 -6.17 -14.28 -3.55
N ILE A 107 -5.91 -14.65 -2.30
CA ILE A 107 -5.51 -16.03 -1.97
C ILE A 107 -6.77 -16.87 -2.08
N PHE A 108 -6.99 -17.53 -3.22
CA PHE A 108 -8.06 -18.50 -3.35
C PHE A 108 -7.69 -19.79 -2.62
N GLY A 109 -8.45 -20.11 -1.56
CA GLY A 109 -8.37 -21.36 -0.82
C GLY A 109 -7.26 -21.38 0.24
N LEU A 110 -7.64 -21.62 1.48
CA LEU A 110 -6.72 -22.12 2.50
C LEU A 110 -6.27 -23.54 2.08
N PRO A 111 -4.96 -23.84 1.94
CA PRO A 111 -4.53 -25.20 1.69
C PRO A 111 -4.73 -26.07 2.93
N LYS A 112 -5.26 -27.27 2.71
CA LYS A 112 -5.13 -28.41 3.63
C LYS A 112 -3.67 -28.91 3.63
N PRO A 113 -3.21 -29.69 4.64
CA PRO A 113 -1.81 -30.07 4.87
C PRO A 113 -1.18 -31.04 3.84
N THR A 114 -1.58 -30.99 2.58
CA THR A 114 -1.16 -31.92 1.53
C THR A 114 -0.84 -31.16 0.24
N GLY A 115 0.34 -30.54 0.19
CA GLY A 115 1.16 -30.36 -1.02
C GLY A 115 0.51 -29.84 -2.31
N LYS A 116 -0.54 -29.04 -2.28
CA LYS A 116 -1.10 -28.40 -3.49
C LYS A 116 -0.63 -26.96 -3.61
N THR A 117 -0.18 -26.60 -4.81
CA THR A 117 0.27 -25.27 -5.22
C THR A 117 -0.78 -24.20 -4.87
N HIS A 118 -0.34 -23.11 -4.23
CA HIS A 118 -1.18 -21.93 -3.99
C HIS A 118 -1.65 -21.33 -5.32
N HIS A 119 -2.95 -21.09 -5.46
CA HIS A 119 -3.50 -20.33 -6.58
C HIS A 119 -3.54 -18.84 -6.22
N LEU A 120 -2.45 -18.14 -6.53
CA LEU A 120 -2.37 -16.68 -6.40
C LEU A 120 -2.68 -16.07 -7.76
N LYS A 121 -3.82 -15.40 -7.87
CA LYS A 121 -4.12 -14.51 -9.00
C LYS A 121 -4.09 -13.07 -8.50
N ASN A 122 -3.30 -12.23 -9.16
CA ASN A 122 -3.39 -10.80 -8.96
C ASN A 122 -4.63 -10.31 -9.72
N ALA A 123 -5.56 -9.65 -9.02
CA ALA A 123 -6.76 -9.07 -9.64
C ALA A 123 -6.59 -7.58 -10.01
N SER A 124 -5.39 -7.01 -9.83
CA SER A 124 -5.04 -5.66 -10.29
C SER A 124 -4.37 -5.68 -11.66
N SER A 125 -4.34 -4.53 -12.35
CA SER A 125 -3.68 -4.28 -13.64
C SER A 125 -2.16 -4.53 -13.64
N GLN A 126 -1.57 -4.83 -12.47
CA GLN A 126 -0.14 -5.01 -12.17
C GLN A 126 0.74 -3.79 -12.48
N GLY A 127 0.20 -2.77 -13.15
CA GLY A 127 0.84 -1.50 -13.43
C GLY A 127 0.44 -0.44 -12.43
N LEU A 128 1.25 0.61 -12.33
CA LEU A 128 0.93 1.81 -11.55
C LEU A 128 0.09 2.76 -12.40
N ASP A 129 -1.14 2.40 -12.71
CA ASP A 129 -2.03 3.10 -13.65
C ASP A 129 -3.27 3.72 -13.00
N LEU A 130 -3.32 3.73 -11.66
CA LEU A 130 -4.49 4.17 -10.88
C LEU A 130 -5.75 3.36 -11.21
N SER A 131 -5.62 2.06 -11.53
CA SER A 131 -6.76 1.18 -11.76
C SER A 131 -7.69 1.11 -10.55
N GLY A 132 -7.17 1.24 -9.33
CA GLY A 132 -7.96 1.34 -8.10
C GLY A 132 -8.83 2.61 -7.98
N LEU A 133 -8.55 3.63 -8.80
CA LEU A 133 -9.36 4.85 -8.95
C LEU A 133 -10.28 4.74 -10.17
N TYR A 134 -9.74 4.40 -11.34
CA TYR A 134 -10.44 4.47 -12.62
C TYR A 134 -11.26 3.21 -12.98
N GLY A 135 -11.01 2.08 -12.32
CA GLY A 135 -11.54 0.78 -12.76
C GLY A 135 -11.17 0.52 -14.22
N ARG A 136 -12.10 -0.04 -14.99
CA ARG A 136 -11.98 -0.25 -16.44
C ARG A 136 -12.49 0.95 -17.26
N GLY A 137 -12.62 2.12 -16.63
CA GLY A 137 -13.07 3.36 -17.24
C GLY A 137 -14.59 3.51 -17.39
N PRO A 138 -15.07 4.68 -17.83
CA PRO A 138 -16.50 5.05 -17.83
C PRO A 138 -17.37 4.27 -18.80
N ILE A 139 -16.78 3.57 -19.77
CA ILE A 139 -17.54 2.71 -20.70
C ILE A 139 -17.89 1.37 -20.05
N VAL A 140 -16.94 0.76 -19.34
CA VAL A 140 -17.10 -0.59 -18.78
C VAL A 140 -17.64 -0.53 -17.35
N ASP A 141 -17.09 0.37 -16.54
CA ASP A 141 -17.48 0.59 -15.14
C ASP A 141 -18.21 1.93 -14.98
N ALA A 142 -19.19 2.20 -15.87
CA ALA A 142 -19.95 3.45 -15.92
C ALA A 142 -20.58 3.86 -14.58
N HIS A 143 -20.93 2.88 -13.73
CA HIS A 143 -21.50 3.11 -12.40
C HIS A 143 -20.57 3.87 -11.44
N LEU A 144 -19.27 3.96 -11.73
CA LEU A 144 -18.30 4.73 -10.94
C LEU A 144 -18.26 6.21 -11.33
N TYR A 145 -18.96 6.62 -12.38
CA TYR A 145 -18.84 7.94 -12.99
C TYR A 145 -20.18 8.67 -13.05
N ASP A 146 -20.11 9.98 -13.09
CA ASP A 146 -21.21 10.90 -13.28
C ASP A 146 -21.10 11.62 -14.64
N VAL A 147 -22.23 12.05 -15.16
CA VAL A 147 -22.36 12.77 -16.43
C VAL A 147 -22.06 14.26 -16.24
N ALA A 148 -21.49 14.90 -17.26
CA ALA A 148 -21.17 16.31 -17.17
C ALA A 148 -22.40 17.23 -17.16
N ASP A 149 -23.43 16.85 -17.92
CA ASP A 149 -24.71 17.55 -18.08
C ASP A 149 -25.84 16.53 -18.31
N GLY A 150 -27.06 16.81 -17.86
CA GLY A 150 -28.21 15.90 -18.00
C GLY A 150 -28.67 15.66 -19.44
N ALA A 151 -28.17 16.43 -20.40
CA ALA A 151 -28.42 16.24 -21.84
C ALA A 151 -27.38 15.35 -22.54
N ASP A 152 -26.15 15.26 -22.00
CA ASP A 152 -25.06 14.46 -22.55
C ASP A 152 -24.72 13.30 -21.59
N LEU A 153 -24.99 12.07 -22.03
CA LEU A 153 -24.78 10.87 -21.22
C LEU A 153 -23.30 10.46 -21.10
N SER A 154 -22.37 11.28 -21.61
CA SER A 154 -20.93 11.02 -21.53
C SER A 154 -20.43 11.18 -20.09
N ALA A 155 -20.22 10.04 -19.42
CA ALA A 155 -19.70 9.99 -18.08
C ALA A 155 -18.18 10.28 -18.07
N CYS A 156 -17.78 11.35 -17.38
CA CYS A 156 -16.39 11.82 -17.39
C CYS A 156 -15.92 12.36 -16.03
N ARG A 157 -16.81 12.43 -15.02
CA ARG A 157 -16.49 12.87 -13.65
C ARG A 157 -16.69 11.71 -12.68
N PHE A 158 -16.03 11.77 -11.53
CA PHE A 158 -16.39 10.94 -10.39
C PHE A 158 -17.49 11.61 -9.55
N PRO A 159 -18.48 10.86 -9.04
CA PRO A 159 -19.36 11.38 -8.00
C PRO A 159 -18.56 11.60 -6.71
N ILE A 160 -18.85 12.67 -5.98
CA ILE A 160 -18.21 12.96 -4.69
C ILE A 160 -19.24 12.92 -3.56
N GLY A 161 -18.92 12.20 -2.49
CA GLY A 161 -19.76 12.11 -1.29
C GLY A 161 -19.61 13.33 -0.38
N LEU A 162 -20.57 13.50 0.52
CA LEU A 162 -20.54 14.54 1.55
C LEU A 162 -20.27 13.90 2.93
N PRO A 163 -19.46 14.56 3.79
CA PRO A 163 -19.26 14.12 5.17
C PRO A 163 -20.55 14.29 5.98
N CYS A 164 -20.59 13.80 7.22
CA CYS A 164 -21.70 14.01 8.14
C CYS A 164 -21.39 15.10 9.21
N MET A 165 -22.43 15.66 9.83
CA MET A 165 -22.25 16.54 10.99
C MET A 165 -21.71 15.76 12.19
N LYS A 166 -20.90 16.40 13.05
CA LYS A 166 -20.42 15.78 14.30
C LYS A 166 -21.61 15.34 15.17
N GLY A 167 -21.61 14.06 15.58
CA GLY A 167 -22.69 13.47 16.38
C GLY A 167 -23.95 13.10 15.57
N SER A 168 -23.87 13.17 14.24
CA SER A 168 -24.93 12.77 13.32
C SER A 168 -24.42 11.72 12.33
N MET A 169 -25.33 10.94 11.76
CA MET A 169 -25.05 10.07 10.60
C MET A 169 -25.61 10.65 9.29
N LEU A 170 -26.21 11.84 9.34
CA LEU A 170 -26.76 12.53 8.17
C LEU A 170 -25.66 13.35 7.49
N PRO A 171 -25.57 13.31 6.15
CA PRO A 171 -24.66 14.18 5.41
C PRO A 171 -24.90 15.66 5.71
N VAL A 172 -23.83 16.45 5.68
CA VAL A 172 -23.91 17.91 5.72
C VAL A 172 -24.60 18.46 4.47
N ASP A 173 -25.22 19.64 4.58
CA ASP A 173 -25.65 20.37 3.39
C ASP A 173 -24.41 20.88 2.65
N GLY A 174 -24.21 20.39 1.42
CA GLY A 174 -23.09 20.77 0.56
C GLY A 174 -23.01 22.26 0.23
N LYS A 175 -24.07 23.04 0.50
CA LYS A 175 -24.05 24.51 0.42
C LYS A 175 -23.35 25.19 1.59
N THR A 176 -23.28 24.52 2.75
CA THR A 176 -22.78 25.09 4.02
C THR A 176 -21.37 24.64 4.39
N MET A 177 -20.94 23.47 3.90
CA MET A 177 -19.65 22.85 4.23
C MET A 177 -18.98 22.33 2.96
N GLN A 178 -17.69 22.65 2.78
CA GLN A 178 -16.90 22.20 1.63
C GLN A 178 -16.21 20.84 1.81
N GLY A 179 -16.35 20.19 2.97
CA GLY A 179 -15.78 18.86 3.20
C GLY A 179 -16.30 17.82 2.20
N ARG A 180 -15.47 16.81 1.90
CA ARG A 180 -15.76 15.72 0.95
C ARG A 180 -15.44 14.37 1.57
N ASP A 181 -16.25 13.36 1.24
CA ASP A 181 -16.00 11.95 1.55
C ASP A 181 -16.14 11.14 0.25
N LEU A 182 -15.77 9.87 0.29
CA LEU A 182 -16.06 8.95 -0.80
C LEU A 182 -17.58 8.89 -1.06
N PRO A 183 -18.01 8.80 -2.32
CA PRO A 183 -19.39 8.47 -2.62
C PRO A 183 -19.72 7.09 -2.04
N ARG A 184 -20.85 6.99 -1.37
CA ARG A 184 -21.30 5.75 -0.75
C ARG A 184 -22.73 5.44 -1.15
N ILE A 185 -22.99 4.16 -1.41
CA ILE A 185 -24.30 3.63 -1.77
C ILE A 185 -24.78 2.66 -0.69
N ASP A 186 -26.09 2.58 -0.50
CA ASP A 186 -26.70 1.53 0.30
C ASP A 186 -26.96 0.26 -0.54
N PHE A 187 -27.41 -0.82 0.12
CA PHE A 187 -27.76 -2.07 -0.57
C PHE A 187 -28.96 -1.95 -1.52
N SER A 188 -29.73 -0.86 -1.46
CA SER A 188 -30.80 -0.57 -2.42
C SER A 188 -30.28 0.14 -3.68
N GLY A 189 -28.97 0.42 -3.75
CA GLY A 189 -28.34 1.12 -4.86
C GLY A 189 -28.63 2.61 -4.90
N LYS A 190 -29.19 3.19 -3.83
CA LYS A 190 -29.44 4.63 -3.75
C LYS A 190 -28.21 5.36 -3.25
N PHE A 191 -27.85 6.44 -3.93
CA PHE A 191 -26.81 7.36 -3.49
C PHE A 191 -27.20 7.99 -2.16
N ILE A 192 -26.24 8.07 -1.25
CA ILE A 192 -26.36 8.90 -0.07
C ILE A 192 -26.05 10.34 -0.50
N SER A 193 -27.05 11.01 -1.04
CA SER A 193 -27.15 12.46 -0.86
C SER A 193 -28.57 12.78 -0.43
N VAL A 194 -28.66 13.57 0.64
CA VAL A 194 -29.85 14.29 1.13
C VAL A 194 -30.87 13.55 2.01
N GLU A 195 -31.17 12.25 1.85
CA GLU A 195 -32.23 11.60 2.66
C GLU A 195 -31.76 10.39 3.48
N GLY A 196 -31.33 10.68 4.71
CA GLY A 196 -30.78 9.71 5.66
C GLY A 196 -31.53 8.38 5.79
N ARG A 197 -30.78 7.27 5.72
CA ARG A 197 -31.26 5.90 6.01
C ARG A 197 -30.18 5.01 6.61
N ARG A 198 -30.64 3.93 7.27
CA ARG A 198 -29.99 3.07 8.29
C ARG A 198 -29.39 1.74 7.78
N SER A 199 -28.78 1.69 6.60
CA SER A 199 -28.23 0.45 6.01
C SER A 199 -26.69 0.49 5.96
N PRO A 200 -25.96 -0.64 6.03
CA PRO A 200 -24.51 -0.60 5.87
C PRO A 200 -24.17 -0.07 4.47
N TYR A 201 -23.19 0.84 4.42
CA TYR A 201 -22.83 1.57 3.21
C TYR A 201 -21.61 0.94 2.54
N ARG A 202 -21.57 0.96 1.21
CA ARG A 202 -20.40 0.55 0.42
C ARG A 202 -19.80 1.77 -0.29
N PRO A 203 -18.47 1.88 -0.38
CA PRO A 203 -17.84 2.95 -1.14
C PRO A 203 -18.07 2.63 -2.63
N LEU A 204 -18.50 3.63 -3.39
CA LEU A 204 -18.65 3.54 -4.84
C LEU A 204 -17.32 3.87 -5.50
N VAL A 205 -16.39 2.92 -5.43
CA VAL A 205 -15.00 3.05 -5.88
C VAL A 205 -14.54 1.75 -6.53
N ALA A 206 -13.53 1.81 -7.41
CA ALA A 206 -13.04 0.63 -8.11
C ALA A 206 -12.33 -0.37 -7.18
N ASP A 207 -11.45 0.11 -6.30
CA ASP A 207 -10.81 -0.73 -5.28
C ASP A 207 -11.29 -0.35 -3.86
N PRO A 208 -12.15 -1.17 -3.23
CA PRO A 208 -12.70 -0.86 -1.91
C PRO A 208 -11.66 -0.88 -0.79
N ARG A 209 -10.45 -1.42 -1.00
CA ARG A 209 -9.36 -1.39 0.00
C ARG A 209 -8.83 0.01 0.23
N ASN A 210 -9.07 0.93 -0.71
CA ASN A 210 -8.78 2.35 -0.54
C ASN A 210 -9.76 3.04 0.44
N ASP A 211 -10.70 2.29 1.03
CA ASP A 211 -11.56 2.70 2.14
C ASP A 211 -11.23 1.94 3.46
N ASP A 212 -10.03 1.34 3.58
CA ASP A 212 -9.61 0.59 4.79
C ASP A 212 -9.44 1.48 6.04
N ASN A 213 -9.19 2.78 5.84
CA ASN A 213 -9.02 3.77 6.90
C ASN A 213 -9.24 5.20 6.39
N LEU A 214 -9.38 6.13 7.34
CA LEU A 214 -9.59 7.56 7.09
C LEU A 214 -8.63 8.15 6.05
N VAL A 215 -7.32 7.97 6.22
CA VAL A 215 -6.32 8.66 5.39
C VAL A 215 -6.36 8.13 3.95
N LEU A 216 -6.55 6.82 3.76
CA LEU A 216 -6.72 6.26 2.42
C LEU A 216 -8.00 6.75 1.75
N SER A 217 -9.14 6.73 2.46
CA SER A 217 -10.42 7.16 1.89
C SER A 217 -10.37 8.63 1.46
N GLN A 218 -9.72 9.48 2.26
CA GLN A 218 -9.55 10.90 1.96
C GLN A 218 -8.52 11.12 0.86
N LEU A 219 -7.45 10.30 0.77
CA LEU A 219 -6.50 10.35 -0.34
C LEU A 219 -7.20 10.03 -1.66
N LEU A 220 -7.97 8.95 -1.70
CA LEU A 220 -8.75 8.58 -2.89
C LEU A 220 -9.75 9.67 -3.26
N CYS A 221 -10.51 10.21 -2.29
CA CYS A 221 -11.43 11.33 -2.50
C CYS A 221 -10.71 12.58 -3.06
N THR A 222 -9.49 12.86 -2.59
CA THR A 222 -8.66 13.97 -3.08
C THR A 222 -8.25 13.75 -4.54
N LEU A 223 -7.83 12.53 -4.91
CA LEU A 223 -7.50 12.20 -6.31
C LEU A 223 -8.73 12.29 -7.24
N MET A 224 -9.91 11.88 -6.76
CA MET A 224 -11.18 12.07 -7.48
C MET A 224 -11.49 13.55 -7.70
N GLY A 225 -11.28 14.39 -6.67
CA GLY A 225 -11.43 15.85 -6.77
C GLY A 225 -10.48 16.49 -7.77
N ILE A 226 -9.21 16.09 -7.78
CA ILE A 226 -8.21 16.58 -8.75
C ILE A 226 -8.63 16.21 -10.17
N HIS A 227 -9.05 14.96 -10.40
CA HIS A 227 -9.54 14.52 -11.70
C HIS A 227 -10.72 15.37 -12.18
N ASN A 228 -11.74 15.53 -11.33
CA ASN A 228 -12.93 16.32 -11.67
C ASN A 228 -12.58 17.77 -11.99
N ARG A 229 -11.69 18.39 -11.20
CA ARG A 229 -11.23 19.76 -11.44
C ARG A 229 -10.56 19.90 -12.81
N ILE A 230 -9.72 18.94 -13.21
CA ILE A 230 -9.09 18.96 -14.54
C ILE A 230 -10.15 18.79 -15.64
N VAL A 231 -11.09 17.86 -15.47
CA VAL A 231 -12.21 17.67 -16.41
C VAL A 231 -13.02 18.96 -16.57
N ASP A 232 -13.33 19.64 -15.47
CA ASP A 232 -14.09 20.89 -15.48
C ASP A 232 -13.39 22.00 -16.26
N LEU A 233 -12.07 22.14 -16.08
CA LEU A 233 -11.26 23.11 -16.83
C LEU A 233 -11.27 22.79 -18.34
N LEU A 234 -11.16 21.51 -18.71
CA LEU A 234 -11.15 21.08 -20.10
C LEU A 234 -12.52 21.25 -20.77
N LEU A 235 -13.61 20.92 -20.07
CA LEU A 235 -14.98 21.16 -20.54
C LEU A 235 -15.25 22.67 -20.69
N GLY A 236 -14.76 23.49 -19.76
CA GLY A 236 -14.91 24.95 -19.77
C GLY A 236 -14.32 25.64 -21.00
N ILE A 237 -13.32 25.02 -21.65
CA ILE A 237 -12.73 25.48 -22.92
C ILE A 237 -13.30 24.76 -24.15
N GLY A 238 -14.37 23.96 -23.98
CA GLY A 238 -15.07 23.28 -25.07
C GLY A 238 -14.46 21.95 -25.51
N THR A 239 -13.64 21.30 -24.68
CA THR A 239 -13.16 19.93 -24.95
C THR A 239 -14.31 18.94 -24.84
N ASP A 240 -14.39 17.96 -25.74
CA ASP A 240 -15.35 16.85 -25.67
C ASP A 240 -15.18 16.03 -24.35
N PRO A 241 -16.27 15.55 -23.71
CA PRO A 241 -16.19 14.83 -22.43
C PRO A 241 -15.29 13.59 -22.43
N ALA A 242 -15.27 12.80 -23.51
CA ALA A 242 -14.44 11.61 -23.58
C ALA A 242 -12.95 11.99 -23.64
N GLU A 243 -12.61 13.04 -24.38
CA GLU A 243 -11.25 13.56 -24.45
C GLU A 243 -10.84 14.26 -23.15
N ALA A 244 -11.76 14.98 -22.49
CA ALA A 244 -11.52 15.58 -21.18
C ALA A 244 -11.17 14.52 -20.12
N TYR A 245 -11.96 13.44 -20.04
CA TYR A 245 -11.68 12.30 -19.18
C TYR A 245 -10.30 11.70 -19.47
N LYS A 246 -10.00 11.41 -20.75
CA LYS A 246 -8.74 10.80 -21.17
C LYS A 246 -7.54 11.67 -20.78
N ARG A 247 -7.59 12.97 -21.05
CA ARG A 247 -6.51 13.91 -20.70
C ARG A 247 -6.32 14.03 -19.19
N ALA A 248 -7.42 14.10 -18.43
CA ALA A 248 -7.36 14.15 -16.97
C ALA A 248 -6.74 12.88 -16.38
N ARG A 249 -7.11 11.69 -16.89
CA ARG A 249 -6.51 10.40 -16.50
C ARG A 249 -5.03 10.35 -16.81
N ILE A 250 -4.62 10.70 -18.04
CA ILE A 250 -3.20 10.68 -18.44
C ILE A 250 -2.38 11.61 -17.54
N TYR A 251 -2.86 12.83 -17.29
CA TYR A 251 -2.15 13.80 -16.46
C TYR A 251 -2.01 13.30 -15.02
N LEU A 252 -3.11 12.90 -14.37
CA LEU A 252 -3.07 12.47 -12.97
C LEU A 252 -2.23 11.22 -12.78
N THR A 253 -2.33 10.22 -13.67
CA THR A 253 -1.48 9.03 -13.62
C THR A 253 0.00 9.38 -13.82
N SER A 254 0.32 10.36 -14.67
CA SER A 254 1.71 10.79 -14.90
C SER A 254 2.29 11.50 -13.68
N VAL A 255 1.53 12.39 -13.03
CA VAL A 255 1.92 13.04 -11.77
C VAL A 255 2.11 11.99 -10.67
N TYR A 256 1.17 11.06 -10.54
CA TYR A 256 1.26 9.96 -9.57
C TYR A 256 2.54 9.14 -9.73
N ARG A 257 2.87 8.70 -10.95
CA ARG A 257 4.14 7.98 -11.24
C ARG A 257 5.37 8.82 -10.95
N THR A 258 5.33 10.11 -11.29
CA THR A 258 6.43 11.04 -11.04
C THR A 258 6.69 11.21 -9.54
N VAL A 259 5.63 11.38 -8.74
CA VAL A 259 5.71 11.48 -7.28
C VAL A 259 6.23 10.20 -6.65
N ILE A 260 5.85 9.02 -7.18
CA ILE A 260 6.37 7.74 -6.70
C ILE A 260 7.90 7.72 -6.80
N ILE A 261 8.47 8.05 -7.96
CA ILE A 261 9.91 7.94 -8.18
C ILE A 261 10.69 9.07 -7.50
N ASN A 262 10.25 10.31 -7.68
CA ASN A 262 11.00 11.49 -7.26
C ASN A 262 10.87 11.80 -5.77
N ASP A 263 9.78 11.37 -5.14
CA ASP A 263 9.49 11.73 -3.75
C ASP A 263 9.40 10.51 -2.84
N TYR A 264 8.49 9.57 -3.14
CA TYR A 264 8.26 8.41 -2.28
C TYR A 264 9.47 7.46 -2.23
N LEU A 265 9.95 7.00 -3.38
CA LEU A 265 11.07 6.06 -3.44
C LEU A 265 12.39 6.69 -3.00
N ARG A 266 12.61 7.99 -3.27
CA ARG A 266 13.80 8.69 -2.76
C ARG A 266 13.87 8.75 -1.24
N LYS A 267 12.73 8.77 -0.54
CA LYS A 267 12.67 8.79 0.92
C LYS A 267 12.72 7.40 1.55
N VAL A 268 12.15 6.40 0.87
CA VAL A 268 11.95 5.06 1.43
C VAL A 268 13.09 4.11 1.10
N LEU A 269 13.74 4.25 -0.06
CA LEU A 269 14.82 3.36 -0.50
C LEU A 269 16.18 3.85 -0.03
N ALA A 270 17.13 2.93 0.10
CA ALA A 270 18.55 3.23 0.18
C ALA A 270 18.98 4.06 -1.06
N PRO A 271 19.69 5.19 -0.87
CA PRO A 271 20.03 6.11 -1.97
C PRO A 271 20.75 5.44 -3.15
N GLU A 272 21.67 4.52 -2.86
CA GLU A 272 22.44 3.77 -3.84
C GLU A 272 21.59 2.80 -4.67
N ILE A 273 20.59 2.17 -4.05
CA ILE A 273 19.64 1.31 -4.75
C ILE A 273 18.66 2.15 -5.58
N TRP A 274 18.16 3.27 -5.04
CA TRP A 274 17.36 4.20 -5.83
C TRP A 274 18.14 4.67 -7.07
N GLY A 275 19.42 5.01 -6.90
CA GLY A 275 20.29 5.44 -7.99
C GLY A 275 20.49 4.35 -9.05
N HIS A 276 20.65 3.10 -8.63
CA HIS A 276 20.79 1.96 -9.54
C HIS A 276 19.59 1.74 -10.46
N PHE A 277 18.37 2.04 -9.99
CA PHE A 277 17.14 1.87 -10.76
C PHE A 277 16.68 3.16 -11.47
N PHE A 278 16.82 4.33 -10.87
CA PHE A 278 16.05 5.52 -11.28
C PHE A 278 16.87 6.80 -11.47
N ALA A 279 18.21 6.77 -11.38
CA ALA A 279 18.99 8.01 -11.51
C ALA A 279 19.12 8.56 -12.93
N SER A 280 18.83 7.78 -13.97
CA SER A 280 18.89 8.27 -15.35
C SER A 280 17.76 9.26 -15.64
N ASP A 281 17.96 10.12 -16.64
CA ASP A 281 16.96 11.15 -17.03
C ASP A 281 15.61 10.55 -17.45
N ASP A 282 15.62 9.31 -17.95
CA ASP A 282 14.43 8.55 -18.32
C ASP A 282 13.93 7.57 -17.23
N PHE A 283 14.60 7.56 -16.07
CA PHE A 283 14.38 6.63 -14.95
C PHE A 283 14.55 5.14 -15.29
N LEU A 284 15.20 4.81 -16.42
CA LEU A 284 15.58 3.46 -16.85
C LEU A 284 17.04 3.14 -16.49
N GLY A 285 17.36 3.12 -15.19
CA GLY A 285 18.68 2.74 -14.71
C GLY A 285 19.07 1.30 -15.05
N ALA A 286 20.31 0.93 -14.72
CA ALA A 286 20.86 -0.40 -14.98
C ALA A 286 19.98 -1.52 -14.38
N GLY A 287 19.44 -1.29 -13.18
CA GLY A 287 18.55 -2.24 -12.50
C GLY A 287 17.26 -2.49 -13.28
N VAL A 288 16.69 -1.49 -13.94
CA VAL A 288 15.46 -1.61 -14.74
C VAL A 288 15.70 -2.41 -16.02
N SER A 289 16.86 -2.19 -16.65
CA SER A 289 17.25 -2.87 -17.88
C SER A 289 17.42 -4.38 -17.65
N ALA A 290 17.94 -4.77 -16.48
CA ALA A 290 18.12 -6.17 -16.08
C ALA A 290 16.80 -6.92 -15.75
N LEU A 291 15.67 -6.23 -15.64
CA LEU A 291 14.35 -6.84 -15.45
C LEU A 291 13.83 -7.41 -16.78
N GLU A 292 14.44 -8.50 -17.27
CA GLU A 292 14.13 -9.07 -18.59
C GLU A 292 12.90 -10.00 -18.60
N THR A 293 12.40 -10.47 -17.44
CA THR A 293 11.44 -11.60 -17.38
C THR A 293 10.31 -11.45 -16.36
N PHE A 294 10.12 -10.26 -15.80
CA PHE A 294 9.22 -10.08 -14.66
C PHE A 294 7.76 -9.77 -15.09
N ASN A 295 6.94 -10.81 -15.22
CA ASN A 295 5.54 -10.72 -15.71
C ASN A 295 4.47 -10.97 -14.63
N ALA A 296 4.83 -11.11 -13.35
CA ALA A 296 3.90 -11.34 -12.26
C ALA A 296 4.41 -10.75 -10.95
N LEU A 297 3.53 -10.22 -10.10
CA LEU A 297 3.90 -9.63 -8.80
C LEU A 297 4.68 -10.61 -7.89
N PRO A 298 5.84 -10.24 -7.30
CA PRO A 298 6.67 -11.17 -6.56
C PRO A 298 6.14 -11.42 -5.16
N LEU A 299 6.28 -12.66 -4.69
CA LEU A 299 5.94 -13.02 -3.31
C LEU A 299 6.87 -12.36 -2.29
N GLU A 300 8.15 -12.20 -2.61
CA GLU A 300 9.14 -11.52 -1.79
C GLU A 300 8.73 -10.07 -1.50
N PHE A 301 8.11 -9.40 -2.46
CA PHE A 301 7.53 -8.08 -2.25
C PHE A 301 6.22 -8.15 -1.46
N THR A 302 5.27 -8.98 -1.90
CA THR A 302 3.89 -9.02 -1.39
C THR A 302 3.79 -9.45 0.08
N PHE A 303 4.58 -10.46 0.47
CA PHE A 303 4.53 -11.06 1.81
C PHE A 303 5.79 -10.81 2.63
N GLY A 304 6.84 -10.27 2.02
CA GLY A 304 8.08 -9.88 2.68
C GLY A 304 8.23 -8.37 2.75
N ALA A 305 8.85 -7.77 1.73
CA ALA A 305 9.35 -6.40 1.76
C ALA A 305 8.25 -5.37 2.02
N SER A 306 7.12 -5.39 1.30
CA SER A 306 6.04 -4.37 1.44
C SER A 306 5.48 -4.23 2.86
N ARG A 307 5.69 -5.23 3.73
CA ARG A 307 5.27 -5.21 5.14
C ARG A 307 6.04 -4.22 6.00
N PHE A 308 7.16 -3.68 5.51
CA PHE A 308 7.91 -2.62 6.23
C PHE A 308 7.01 -1.42 6.58
N ALA A 309 6.00 -1.14 5.75
CA ALA A 309 5.10 -0.01 5.92
C ALA A 309 4.33 -0.06 7.26
N HIS A 310 4.08 -1.26 7.81
CA HIS A 310 3.48 -1.41 9.14
C HIS A 310 4.33 -0.79 10.25
N ALA A 311 5.66 -0.79 10.11
CA ALA A 311 6.56 -0.19 11.10
C ALA A 311 6.49 1.34 11.12
N MET A 312 6.07 1.97 10.01
CA MET A 312 5.96 3.42 9.88
C MET A 312 4.69 4.00 10.53
N VAL A 313 3.68 3.17 10.78
CA VAL A 313 2.37 3.58 11.30
C VAL A 313 2.46 4.03 12.75
N ARG A 314 2.03 5.26 13.02
CA ARG A 314 2.01 5.85 14.36
C ARG A 314 0.80 5.39 15.17
N GLN A 315 0.91 5.61 16.47
CA GLN A 315 -0.18 5.43 17.42
C GLN A 315 -1.21 6.58 17.39
N PHE A 316 -0.73 7.81 17.24
CA PHE A 316 -1.54 9.03 17.31
C PHE A 316 -1.18 9.98 16.16
N TYR A 317 -2.18 10.73 15.70
CA TYR A 317 -2.06 11.66 14.58
C TYR A 317 -2.80 12.96 14.89
N VAL A 318 -2.19 14.09 14.51
CA VAL A 318 -2.92 15.34 14.33
C VAL A 318 -3.45 15.32 12.90
N VAL A 319 -4.74 15.09 12.74
CA VAL A 319 -5.42 14.96 11.45
C VAL A 319 -5.74 16.32 10.84
N ASN A 320 -6.11 17.28 11.69
CA ASN A 320 -6.41 18.68 11.39
C ASN A 320 -6.36 19.52 12.68
N ASP A 321 -6.67 20.81 12.60
CA ASP A 321 -6.64 21.74 13.73
C ASP A 321 -7.60 21.36 14.88
N ARG A 322 -8.65 20.57 14.62
CA ARG A 322 -9.58 20.07 15.65
C ARG A 322 -9.03 18.92 16.48
N SER A 323 -7.89 18.35 16.07
CA SER A 323 -7.22 17.21 16.72
C SER A 323 -5.87 17.56 17.32
N VAL A 324 -5.56 18.85 17.48
CA VAL A 324 -4.32 19.31 18.12
C VAL A 324 -4.33 19.01 19.61
N GLU A 325 -5.43 19.35 20.30
CA GLU A 325 -5.58 19.10 21.75
C GLU A 325 -5.85 17.62 22.05
N GLU A 326 -6.65 16.96 21.20
CA GLU A 326 -6.99 15.55 21.29
C GLU A 326 -6.61 14.82 19.99
N PRO A 327 -5.37 14.29 19.90
CA PRO A 327 -4.92 13.58 18.73
C PRO A 327 -5.75 12.34 18.41
N ALA A 328 -5.93 12.10 17.11
CA ALA A 328 -6.58 10.93 16.60
C ALA A 328 -5.79 9.67 16.95
N ASN A 329 -6.40 8.77 17.72
CA ASN A 329 -5.87 7.43 17.95
C ASN A 329 -6.02 6.55 16.69
N LEU A 330 -5.02 5.72 16.40
CA LEU A 330 -5.02 4.83 15.23
C LEU A 330 -6.27 3.94 15.16
N ARG A 331 -6.74 3.36 16.27
CA ARG A 331 -7.98 2.55 16.30
C ARG A 331 -9.18 3.32 15.77
N LYS A 332 -9.28 4.61 16.11
CA LYS A 332 -10.35 5.48 15.62
C LYS A 332 -10.18 5.82 14.15
N MET A 333 -8.96 6.12 13.70
CA MET A 333 -8.71 6.35 12.26
C MET A 333 -9.05 5.12 11.41
N LEU A 334 -8.76 3.93 11.95
CA LEU A 334 -9.10 2.66 11.35
C LEU A 334 -10.63 2.41 11.32
N SER A 335 -11.42 2.94 12.27
CA SER A 335 -12.88 2.72 12.29
C SER A 335 -13.65 3.45 11.18
N PHE A 336 -13.02 4.41 10.50
CA PHE A 336 -13.59 5.08 9.33
C PHE A 336 -13.41 4.23 8.08
N SER A 337 -14.24 3.19 7.97
CA SER A 337 -14.22 2.24 6.85
C SER A 337 -15.60 1.60 6.68
N SER A 338 -16.06 1.46 5.44
CA SER A 338 -17.28 0.71 5.09
C SER A 338 -17.16 -0.78 5.34
N LEU A 339 -15.95 -1.33 5.36
CA LEU A 339 -15.73 -2.75 5.58
C LEU A 339 -15.82 -3.13 7.05
N ARG A 340 -15.88 -2.15 7.97
CA ARG A 340 -15.92 -2.41 9.39
C ARG A 340 -17.35 -2.50 9.91
N PRO A 341 -17.70 -3.58 10.64
CA PRO A 341 -18.94 -3.62 11.40
C PRO A 341 -19.02 -2.41 12.35
N GLY A 342 -20.06 -1.59 12.20
CA GLY A 342 -20.22 -0.37 12.99
C GLY A 342 -19.29 0.79 12.61
N GLY A 343 -18.74 0.78 11.39
CA GLY A 343 -17.94 1.89 10.87
C GLY A 343 -18.68 3.23 10.93
N GLU A 344 -17.97 4.28 11.35
CA GLU A 344 -18.53 5.62 11.55
C GLU A 344 -18.48 6.42 10.25
N ILE A 345 -19.26 5.97 9.27
CA ILE A 345 -19.31 6.52 7.91
C ILE A 345 -20.73 7.02 7.57
N PRO A 346 -20.90 8.06 6.71
CA PRO A 346 -19.85 8.94 6.15
C PRO A 346 -19.00 9.59 7.24
N ILE A 347 -17.76 9.98 6.91
CA ILE A 347 -16.86 10.54 7.92
C ILE A 347 -17.42 11.85 8.49
N PRO A 348 -17.26 12.15 9.78
CA PRO A 348 -17.72 13.43 10.32
C PRO A 348 -16.84 14.59 9.84
N GLU A 349 -17.43 15.76 9.64
CA GLU A 349 -16.75 16.96 9.10
C GLU A 349 -15.49 17.37 9.87
N ASN A 350 -15.44 17.11 11.18
CA ASN A 350 -14.29 17.45 12.03
C ASN A 350 -13.12 16.46 11.87
N TRP A 351 -13.26 15.44 11.02
CA TRP A 351 -12.26 14.42 10.70
C TRP A 351 -11.69 14.54 9.28
N ILE A 352 -12.09 15.56 8.52
CA ILE A 352 -11.49 15.85 7.20
C ILE A 352 -9.97 16.07 7.38
N VAL A 353 -9.18 15.40 6.55
CA VAL A 353 -7.72 15.40 6.65
C VAL A 353 -7.17 16.74 6.16
N ASP A 354 -6.36 17.41 6.98
CA ASP A 354 -5.50 18.50 6.52
C ASP A 354 -4.20 17.90 5.99
N TRP A 355 -4.03 17.92 4.67
CA TRP A 355 -2.87 17.33 4.01
C TRP A 355 -1.54 17.94 4.46
N ASN A 356 -1.50 19.22 4.88
CA ASN A 356 -0.28 19.84 5.40
C ASN A 356 0.26 19.13 6.65
N ARG A 357 -0.60 18.41 7.40
CA ARG A 357 -0.19 17.61 8.55
C ARG A 357 0.45 16.28 8.15
N PHE A 358 0.28 15.82 6.92
CA PHE A 358 0.77 14.52 6.43
C PHE A 358 1.87 14.62 5.38
N ALA A 359 1.80 15.63 4.50
CA ALA A 359 2.83 16.00 3.54
C ALA A 359 2.78 17.51 3.34
N SER A 360 3.91 18.21 3.49
CA SER A 360 3.94 19.67 3.42
C SER A 360 5.19 20.13 2.68
N ALA A 361 4.98 21.07 1.75
CA ALA A 361 6.03 21.80 1.06
C ALA A 361 6.52 23.03 1.85
N ASP A 362 5.92 23.32 3.02
CA ASP A 362 6.29 24.48 3.84
C ASP A 362 7.69 24.33 4.44
N THR A 363 8.34 25.46 4.73
CA THR A 363 9.61 25.51 5.48
C THR A 363 9.46 26.45 6.69
N PRO A 364 9.52 25.95 7.94
CA PRO A 364 9.65 24.55 8.32
C PRO A 364 8.39 23.73 7.97
N SER A 365 8.57 22.44 7.69
CA SER A 365 7.46 21.56 7.33
C SER A 365 6.47 21.43 8.48
N LYS A 366 5.17 21.51 8.17
CA LYS A 366 4.08 21.26 9.13
C LYS A 366 3.72 19.76 9.23
N ALA A 367 4.32 18.93 8.38
CA ALA A 367 3.98 17.53 8.33
C ALA A 367 4.55 16.78 9.54
N GLN A 368 3.71 15.96 10.16
CA GLN A 368 4.14 15.09 11.25
C GLN A 368 4.95 13.91 10.70
N SER A 369 5.95 13.45 11.45
CA SER A 369 6.83 12.35 11.04
C SER A 369 6.21 10.97 11.19
N ALA A 370 6.55 10.06 10.29
CA ALA A 370 6.31 8.62 10.43
C ALA A 370 7.22 8.00 11.50
N ARG A 371 6.88 6.80 11.98
CA ARG A 371 7.83 6.00 12.77
C ARG A 371 9.00 5.53 11.90
N ARG A 372 10.14 5.27 12.55
CA ARG A 372 11.29 4.58 11.95
C ARG A 372 10.93 3.15 11.55
N ILE A 373 11.49 2.67 10.46
CA ILE A 373 11.37 1.28 10.01
C ILE A 373 12.25 0.41 10.91
N GLY A 374 11.62 -0.41 11.75
CA GLY A 374 12.32 -1.24 12.73
C GLY A 374 11.43 -2.32 13.32
N PRO A 375 11.98 -3.18 14.20
CA PRO A 375 11.28 -4.36 14.72
C PRO A 375 10.17 -4.03 15.74
N PHE A 376 9.82 -2.76 15.92
CA PHE A 376 8.83 -2.30 16.89
C PHE A 376 7.66 -1.60 16.20
N LEU A 377 6.47 -2.20 16.26
CA LEU A 377 5.24 -1.67 15.66
C LEU A 377 4.44 -0.83 16.66
N SER A 378 3.46 -0.07 16.17
CA SER A 378 2.49 0.59 17.05
C SER A 378 1.62 -0.45 17.76
N LYS A 379 1.20 -0.11 18.98
CA LYS A 379 0.49 -1.03 19.88
C LYS A 379 -0.75 -1.62 19.21
N GLU A 380 -1.48 -0.81 18.47
CA GLU A 380 -2.72 -1.18 17.78
C GLU A 380 -2.50 -2.27 16.71
N LEU A 381 -1.31 -2.35 16.11
CA LEU A 381 -0.95 -3.40 15.14
C LEU A 381 -0.45 -4.69 15.80
N THR A 382 -0.17 -4.65 17.10
CA THR A 382 0.30 -5.80 17.88
C THR A 382 -0.79 -6.49 18.72
N ILE A 383 -1.98 -5.89 18.81
CA ILE A 383 -3.12 -6.45 19.55
C ILE A 383 -4.06 -7.17 18.58
N ALA A 384 -4.52 -8.37 18.96
CA ALA A 384 -5.43 -9.21 18.17
C ALA A 384 -6.82 -8.59 17.89
N GLY A 385 -7.21 -7.47 18.50
CA GLY A 385 -8.53 -6.86 18.29
C GLY A 385 -8.68 -6.08 16.96
N LEU A 386 -7.61 -5.94 16.18
CA LEU A 386 -7.57 -5.19 14.91
C LEU A 386 -7.07 -6.06 13.74
N SER A 387 -7.26 -7.38 13.85
CA SER A 387 -6.41 -8.38 13.23
C SER A 387 -7.11 -9.44 12.36
N ALA A 388 -6.34 -10.21 11.58
CA ALA A 388 -6.78 -11.21 10.61
C ALA A 388 -6.97 -12.58 11.27
N GLU A 389 -7.92 -13.33 10.75
CA GLU A 389 -8.21 -14.69 11.20
C GLU A 389 -7.23 -15.71 10.60
N LEU A 390 -6.70 -16.58 11.45
CA LEU A 390 -6.03 -17.82 11.08
C LEU A 390 -6.77 -18.97 11.75
N ASN A 391 -7.47 -19.79 10.96
CA ASN A 391 -8.29 -20.92 11.44
C ASN A 391 -9.31 -20.49 12.53
N GLY A 392 -9.99 -19.35 12.31
CA GLY A 392 -10.96 -18.79 13.27
C GLY A 392 -10.36 -18.17 14.54
N THR A 393 -9.02 -18.03 14.61
CA THR A 393 -8.34 -17.31 15.69
C THR A 393 -7.71 -16.04 15.16
N VAL A 394 -8.04 -14.91 15.78
CA VAL A 394 -7.47 -13.62 15.38
C VAL A 394 -6.01 -13.51 15.85
N ARG A 395 -5.09 -13.09 14.98
CA ARG A 395 -3.64 -13.00 15.26
C ARG A 395 -3.05 -11.61 14.97
N PRO A 396 -2.11 -11.09 15.78
CA PRO A 396 -1.44 -9.81 15.54
C PRO A 396 -0.81 -9.67 14.14
N VAL A 397 -0.67 -8.44 13.63
CA VAL A 397 -0.03 -8.16 12.32
C VAL A 397 1.39 -8.69 12.27
N ALA A 398 2.19 -8.42 13.30
CA ALA A 398 3.58 -8.89 13.38
C ALA A 398 3.70 -10.41 13.22
N PHE A 399 2.79 -11.16 13.85
CA PHE A 399 2.72 -12.60 13.69
C PHE A 399 2.37 -12.99 12.25
N MET A 400 1.32 -12.40 11.68
CA MET A 400 0.87 -12.74 10.33
C MET A 400 1.92 -12.43 9.26
N ASP A 401 2.69 -11.35 9.41
CA ASP A 401 3.77 -10.98 8.49
C ASP A 401 4.90 -12.02 8.50
N CYS A 402 5.29 -12.53 9.67
CA CYS A 402 6.30 -13.59 9.77
C CYS A 402 5.75 -14.95 9.34
N TRP A 403 4.53 -15.28 9.78
CA TRP A 403 3.87 -16.54 9.46
C TRP A 403 3.66 -16.71 7.95
N ARG A 404 3.26 -15.65 7.23
CA ARG A 404 3.07 -15.72 5.78
C ARG A 404 4.36 -15.98 5.01
N CYS A 405 5.52 -15.56 5.52
CA CYS A 405 6.79 -15.94 4.93
C CYS A 405 6.98 -17.47 4.98
N TYR A 406 6.69 -18.07 6.14
CA TYR A 406 6.77 -19.53 6.33
C TYR A 406 5.70 -20.28 5.53
N ASP A 407 4.42 -19.91 5.69
CA ASP A 407 3.24 -20.55 5.09
C ASP A 407 3.27 -20.57 3.56
N LEU A 408 3.88 -19.56 2.93
CA LEU A 408 4.03 -19.46 1.47
C LEU A 408 5.42 -19.88 0.97
N GLY A 409 6.24 -20.46 1.85
CA GLY A 409 7.58 -20.96 1.55
C GLY A 409 8.50 -19.91 0.95
N LEU A 410 8.46 -18.66 1.43
CA LEU A 410 9.43 -17.65 1.05
C LEU A 410 10.83 -18.06 1.53
N PRO A 411 11.89 -17.71 0.80
CA PRO A 411 13.26 -17.89 1.28
C PRO A 411 13.53 -17.05 2.53
N SER A 412 14.58 -17.39 3.28
CA SER A 412 15.01 -16.57 4.41
C SER A 412 15.51 -15.21 3.94
N GLY A 413 15.50 -14.21 4.82
CA GLY A 413 16.08 -12.91 4.53
C GLY A 413 17.56 -12.99 4.15
N GLN A 414 18.31 -13.95 4.73
CA GLN A 414 19.70 -14.20 4.39
C GLN A 414 19.88 -14.72 2.96
N ASP A 415 19.03 -15.65 2.52
CA ASP A 415 19.07 -16.18 1.15
C ASP A 415 18.72 -15.09 0.12
N VAL A 416 17.70 -14.27 0.43
CA VAL A 416 17.33 -13.13 -0.41
C VAL A 416 18.46 -12.10 -0.47
N ALA A 417 19.15 -11.84 0.65
CA ALA A 417 20.31 -10.95 0.67
C ALA A 417 21.44 -11.45 -0.24
N GLY A 418 21.74 -12.75 -0.21
CA GLY A 418 22.70 -13.38 -1.12
C GLY A 418 22.29 -13.25 -2.60
N ALA A 419 21.00 -13.41 -2.90
CA ALA A 419 20.48 -13.24 -4.25
C ALA A 419 20.52 -11.79 -4.74
N VAL A 420 20.18 -10.82 -3.88
CA VAL A 420 20.32 -9.38 -4.18
C VAL A 420 21.78 -9.02 -4.44
N LYS A 421 22.71 -9.50 -3.60
CA LYS A 421 24.15 -9.30 -3.80
C LYS A 421 24.61 -9.84 -5.15
N THR A 422 24.14 -11.03 -5.52
CA THR A 422 24.46 -11.64 -6.82
C THR A 422 23.86 -10.84 -7.98
N ALA A 423 22.62 -10.37 -7.85
CA ALA A 423 21.94 -9.58 -8.88
C ALA A 423 22.56 -8.19 -9.09
N LEU A 424 23.09 -7.58 -8.02
CA LEU A 424 23.84 -6.34 -8.11
C LEU A 424 25.27 -6.52 -8.64
N GLY A 425 25.84 -7.73 -8.58
CA GLY A 425 27.18 -8.01 -9.13
C GLY A 425 28.25 -7.02 -8.65
N ASP A 426 29.10 -6.56 -9.57
CA ASP A 426 30.21 -5.63 -9.28
C ASP A 426 29.81 -4.14 -9.22
N ASN A 427 28.51 -3.82 -9.07
CA ASN A 427 28.00 -2.44 -9.05
C ASN A 427 28.49 -1.61 -7.83
N SER A 428 29.45 -2.09 -7.05
CA SER A 428 30.04 -1.43 -5.87
C SER A 428 29.04 -1.07 -4.76
N ILE A 429 27.83 -1.65 -4.81
CA ILE A 429 26.80 -1.53 -3.77
C ILE A 429 27.00 -2.67 -2.78
N ASP A 430 27.24 -2.33 -1.52
CA ASP A 430 27.40 -3.32 -0.47
C ASP A 430 26.05 -3.90 -0.03
N VAL A 431 26.00 -5.21 0.12
CA VAL A 431 24.82 -5.94 0.61
C VAL A 431 25.29 -6.93 1.68
N PRO A 432 25.48 -6.46 2.93
CA PRO A 432 25.83 -7.33 4.05
C PRO A 432 24.71 -8.34 4.33
N VAL A 433 25.07 -9.61 4.48
CA VAL A 433 24.11 -10.64 4.91
C VAL A 433 24.04 -10.64 6.44
N LEU A 434 23.03 -9.96 6.98
CA LEU A 434 22.79 -9.90 8.43
C LEU A 434 22.44 -11.27 9.02
N THR A 435 23.09 -11.66 10.12
CA THR A 435 22.82 -12.94 10.80
C THR A 435 23.20 -12.86 12.28
N GLY A 436 22.69 -13.78 13.10
CA GLY A 436 23.06 -13.88 14.51
C GLY A 436 22.77 -12.59 15.28
N ASN A 437 23.81 -11.94 15.80
CA ASN A 437 23.68 -10.72 16.61
C ASN A 437 23.16 -9.52 15.81
N ASP A 438 23.35 -9.49 14.49
CA ASP A 438 22.82 -8.42 13.63
C ASP A 438 21.29 -8.43 13.59
N MET A 439 20.67 -9.59 13.91
CA MET A 439 19.23 -9.78 13.93
C MET A 439 18.58 -9.40 15.26
N LEU A 440 19.37 -8.95 16.24
CA LEU A 440 18.89 -8.44 17.53
C LEU A 440 18.65 -6.93 17.49
N PRO A 441 17.80 -6.37 18.37
CA PRO A 441 17.63 -4.92 18.48
C PRO A 441 18.97 -4.19 18.63
N THR A 442 19.19 -3.20 17.76
CA THR A 442 20.43 -2.40 17.69
C THR A 442 20.67 -1.60 18.97
N ALA A 443 21.88 -1.05 19.14
CA ALA A 443 22.18 -0.17 20.27
C ALA A 443 21.32 1.10 20.27
N ALA A 444 21.03 1.66 19.08
CA ALA A 444 20.13 2.80 18.93
C ALA A 444 18.69 2.43 19.35
N CYS A 445 18.17 1.29 18.88
CA CYS A 445 16.90 0.73 19.34
C CYS A 445 16.87 0.54 20.86
N ALA A 446 17.93 -0.01 21.45
CA ALA A 446 18.02 -0.25 22.89
C ALA A 446 18.08 1.05 23.70
N LYS A 447 18.70 2.11 23.15
CA LYS A 447 18.69 3.45 23.77
C LYS A 447 17.30 4.08 23.73
N ARG A 448 16.60 3.95 22.59
CA ARG A 448 15.24 4.47 22.42
C ARG A 448 14.21 3.73 23.28
N TYR A 449 14.28 2.39 23.28
CA TYR A 449 13.24 1.51 23.81
C TYR A 449 13.81 0.50 24.80
N VAL A 450 14.47 0.96 25.86
CA VAL A 450 15.25 0.13 26.80
C VAL A 450 14.52 -1.15 27.23
N TYR A 451 13.28 -1.03 27.70
CA TYR A 451 12.50 -2.18 28.19
C TYR A 451 12.06 -3.11 27.05
N ASN A 452 11.43 -2.57 25.99
CA ASN A 452 10.94 -3.37 24.86
C ASN A 452 12.07 -4.06 24.10
N ALA A 453 13.20 -3.37 23.90
CA ALA A 453 14.37 -3.94 23.25
C ALA A 453 15.02 -5.05 24.06
N GLY A 454 15.07 -4.92 25.40
CA GLY A 454 15.51 -6.00 26.28
C GLY A 454 14.65 -7.25 26.17
N ARG A 455 13.32 -7.09 26.17
CA ARG A 455 12.37 -8.20 26.03
C ARG A 455 12.44 -8.88 24.67
N LEU A 456 12.43 -8.10 23.59
CA LEU A 456 12.55 -8.65 22.24
C LEU A 456 13.89 -9.36 22.04
N ARG A 457 14.99 -8.79 22.55
CA ARG A 457 16.30 -9.45 22.54
C ARG A 457 16.24 -10.80 23.26
N ALA A 458 15.68 -10.84 24.47
CA ALA A 458 15.56 -12.08 25.23
C ALA A 458 14.70 -13.12 24.51
N ALA A 459 13.62 -12.71 23.84
CA ALA A 459 12.79 -13.60 23.03
C ALA A 459 13.55 -14.17 21.83
N LEU A 460 14.19 -13.32 21.05
CA LEU A 460 15.01 -13.73 19.91
C LEU A 460 16.15 -14.69 20.30
N GLN A 461 16.81 -14.44 21.45
CA GLN A 461 17.89 -15.30 21.93
C GLN A 461 17.43 -16.69 22.38
N ARG A 462 16.13 -16.89 22.68
CA ARG A 462 15.56 -18.24 22.91
C ARG A 462 15.49 -19.07 21.63
N TYR A 463 15.54 -18.43 20.47
CA TYR A 463 15.33 -19.04 19.15
C TYR A 463 16.48 -18.71 18.19
N PRO A 464 17.70 -19.25 18.42
CA PRO A 464 18.88 -18.94 17.61
C PRO A 464 18.73 -19.32 16.12
N GLU A 465 17.83 -20.23 15.77
CA GLU A 465 17.48 -20.60 14.41
C GLU A 465 16.83 -19.42 13.65
N PHE A 466 15.95 -18.67 14.31
CA PHE A 466 15.32 -17.47 13.75
C PHE A 466 16.36 -16.41 13.34
N LEU A 467 17.49 -16.35 14.05
CA LEU A 467 18.58 -15.41 13.77
C LEU A 467 19.44 -15.81 12.56
N ARG A 468 19.32 -17.05 12.08
CA ARG A 468 20.06 -17.57 10.91
C ARG A 468 19.16 -17.84 9.71
N GLN A 469 17.88 -18.11 9.95
CA GLN A 469 16.82 -18.33 8.98
C GLN A 469 15.70 -17.36 9.34
N THR A 470 15.88 -16.07 9.06
CA THR A 470 14.90 -15.05 9.48
C THR A 470 13.79 -14.93 8.45
N PRO A 471 12.50 -14.87 8.85
CA PRO A 471 11.41 -14.50 7.95
C PRO A 471 11.73 -13.18 7.24
N LEU A 472 11.56 -13.14 5.92
CA LEU A 472 11.92 -11.98 5.10
C LEU A 472 11.30 -10.68 5.63
N SER A 473 10.04 -10.69 6.04
CA SER A 473 9.35 -9.52 6.61
C SER A 473 10.05 -8.94 7.85
N TYR A 474 10.53 -9.78 8.78
CA TYR A 474 11.33 -9.32 9.92
C TYR A 474 12.73 -8.88 9.49
N TYR A 475 13.35 -9.61 8.57
CA TYR A 475 14.69 -9.27 8.06
C TYR A 475 14.70 -7.84 7.50
N ILE A 476 13.73 -7.48 6.65
CA ILE A 476 13.69 -6.15 6.02
C ILE A 476 13.60 -5.01 7.05
N ILE A 477 12.76 -5.14 8.08
CA ILE A 477 12.62 -4.07 9.09
C ILE A 477 13.84 -4.00 10.02
N GLN A 478 14.48 -5.13 10.31
CA GLN A 478 15.71 -5.16 11.08
C GLN A 478 16.89 -4.61 10.27
N GLU A 479 16.98 -4.96 8.99
CA GLU A 479 17.95 -4.43 8.03
C GLU A 479 17.86 -2.91 7.95
N ALA A 480 16.66 -2.35 7.87
CA ALA A 480 16.46 -0.90 7.92
C ALA A 480 17.03 -0.27 9.21
N SER A 481 16.88 -0.94 10.36
CA SER A 481 17.46 -0.45 11.62
C SER A 481 19.00 -0.54 11.65
N VAL A 482 19.61 -1.52 10.98
CA VAL A 482 21.07 -1.73 10.97
C VAL A 482 21.76 -0.91 9.88
N LEU A 483 21.23 -0.94 8.67
CA LEU A 483 21.85 -0.38 7.45
C LEU A 483 21.08 0.80 6.85
N GLY A 484 19.83 1.04 7.28
CA GLY A 484 18.94 2.08 6.78
C GLY A 484 18.98 3.41 7.56
N ASN A 485 20.15 3.76 8.10
CA ASN A 485 20.34 4.93 8.97
C ASN A 485 19.33 4.96 10.15
N ASP A 486 19.39 3.93 10.99
CA ASP A 486 18.47 3.71 12.11
C ASP A 486 16.99 3.74 11.69
N GLY A 487 16.65 3.05 10.60
CA GLY A 487 15.27 2.94 10.11
C GLY A 487 14.71 4.20 9.48
N SER A 488 15.56 5.12 9.02
CA SER A 488 15.13 6.30 8.27
C SER A 488 14.65 5.92 6.86
N HIS A 489 15.29 4.91 6.26
CA HIS A 489 14.91 4.27 5.00
C HIS A 489 15.16 2.75 5.07
N LEU A 490 14.79 2.02 4.03
CA LEU A 490 15.08 0.59 3.88
C LEU A 490 16.58 0.33 3.70
N GLY A 491 17.05 -0.84 4.13
CA GLY A 491 18.39 -1.31 3.77
C GLY A 491 18.47 -1.81 2.32
N PRO A 492 19.65 -2.27 1.86
CA PRO A 492 19.86 -2.66 0.47
C PRO A 492 18.91 -3.74 -0.04
N VAL A 493 18.64 -4.78 0.74
CA VAL A 493 17.77 -5.90 0.34
C VAL A 493 16.32 -5.45 0.22
N GLY A 494 15.80 -4.78 1.25
CA GLY A 494 14.44 -4.24 1.24
C GLY A 494 14.25 -3.26 0.09
N SER A 495 15.24 -2.39 -0.13
CA SER A 495 15.21 -1.40 -1.20
C SER A 495 15.21 -2.06 -2.57
N TYR A 496 16.02 -3.09 -2.79
CA TYR A 496 16.11 -3.77 -4.09
C TYR A 496 14.78 -4.45 -4.43
N VAL A 497 14.19 -5.20 -3.50
CA VAL A 497 12.92 -5.91 -3.72
C VAL A 497 11.79 -4.92 -4.06
N VAL A 498 11.72 -3.79 -3.33
CA VAL A 498 10.72 -2.74 -3.60
C VAL A 498 10.99 -2.04 -4.93
N ALA A 499 12.23 -1.63 -5.20
CA ALA A 499 12.62 -0.94 -6.42
C ALA A 499 12.38 -1.79 -7.66
N ALA A 500 12.81 -3.06 -7.66
CA ALA A 500 12.62 -3.99 -8.78
C ALA A 500 11.14 -4.20 -9.09
N THR A 501 10.30 -4.37 -8.06
CA THR A 501 8.86 -4.57 -8.23
C THR A 501 8.19 -3.33 -8.81
N ILE A 502 8.48 -2.15 -8.26
CA ILE A 502 7.89 -0.90 -8.73
C ILE A 502 8.41 -0.55 -10.14
N ALA A 503 9.69 -0.76 -10.42
CA ALA A 503 10.25 -0.57 -11.75
C ALA A 503 9.58 -1.47 -12.79
N SER A 504 9.31 -2.74 -12.45
CA SER A 504 8.55 -3.63 -13.33
C SER A 504 7.12 -3.10 -13.56
N ALA A 505 6.41 -2.70 -12.49
CA ALA A 505 5.06 -2.14 -12.59
C ALA A 505 5.00 -0.83 -13.40
N LEU A 506 6.07 -0.01 -13.37
CA LEU A 506 6.16 1.22 -14.13
C LEU A 506 6.48 1.00 -15.61
N PHE A 507 7.42 0.09 -15.92
CA PHE A 507 8.07 0.06 -17.24
C PHE A 507 7.85 -1.24 -18.02
N LYS A 508 7.34 -2.29 -17.38
CA LYS A 508 7.22 -3.63 -17.97
C LYS A 508 5.78 -4.17 -18.00
N ALA A 509 4.87 -3.67 -17.17
CA ALA A 509 3.48 -4.10 -17.14
C ALA A 509 2.80 -3.93 -18.52
N ALA A 510 2.23 -5.02 -19.06
CA ALA A 510 1.68 -5.08 -20.41
C ALA A 510 0.19 -4.68 -20.50
N ASP A 511 -0.54 -4.69 -19.39
CA ASP A 511 -2.01 -4.64 -19.34
C ASP A 511 -2.61 -3.25 -19.03
N THR A 512 -1.81 -2.18 -19.09
CA THR A 512 -2.36 -0.82 -18.88
C THR A 512 -2.85 -0.25 -20.21
N ASP A 513 -4.13 0.14 -20.33
CA ASP A 513 -4.69 0.88 -21.50
C ASP A 513 -3.85 2.12 -21.86
N ILE A 514 -3.10 2.62 -20.88
CA ILE A 514 -2.02 3.58 -21.03
C ILE A 514 -0.77 2.84 -21.54
N THR A 515 -0.86 2.26 -22.74
CA THR A 515 0.22 1.50 -23.38
C THR A 515 1.23 2.47 -23.99
N SER A 516 2.13 3.02 -23.18
CA SER A 516 3.37 3.53 -23.74
C SER A 516 4.51 3.43 -22.75
N ARG A 517 5.62 2.81 -23.20
CA ARG A 517 6.97 3.02 -22.64
C ARG A 517 7.43 4.50 -22.73
N ARG A 518 6.53 5.43 -23.09
CA ARG A 518 6.83 6.84 -23.45
C ARG A 518 6.22 7.87 -22.50
N LEU A 519 5.38 7.48 -21.55
CA LEU A 519 4.98 8.37 -20.47
C LEU A 519 6.10 8.40 -19.43
N ILE A 520 7.15 9.15 -19.78
CA ILE A 520 8.34 9.35 -18.95
C ILE A 520 7.89 10.06 -17.67
N PRO A 521 8.19 9.51 -16.48
CA PRO A 521 7.84 10.09 -15.17
C PRO A 521 8.54 11.42 -14.87
N ASP A 522 8.26 12.48 -15.62
CA ASP A 522 8.80 13.81 -15.31
C ASP A 522 7.81 14.92 -15.66
N VAL A 523 6.71 14.98 -14.91
CA VAL A 523 5.71 16.06 -14.99
C VAL A 523 5.55 16.72 -13.61
N GLU A 524 5.29 18.03 -13.60
CA GLU A 524 4.96 18.73 -12.35
C GLU A 524 3.50 18.48 -11.93
N PRO A 525 3.22 18.36 -10.62
CA PRO A 525 4.16 18.45 -9.50
C PRO A 525 4.97 17.15 -9.23
N LYS A 526 6.22 17.30 -8.79
CA LYS A 526 7.10 16.14 -8.47
C LYS A 526 7.01 15.61 -7.03
N THR A 527 6.23 16.25 -6.15
CA THR A 527 6.12 15.89 -4.73
C THR A 527 4.71 15.48 -4.34
N LEU A 528 4.57 14.65 -3.29
CA LEU A 528 3.28 14.25 -2.75
C LEU A 528 2.49 15.47 -2.24
N ALA A 529 3.16 16.43 -1.59
CA ALA A 529 2.53 17.67 -1.18
C ALA A 529 1.97 18.43 -2.40
N GLY A 530 2.78 18.58 -3.46
CA GLY A 530 2.34 19.25 -4.69
C GLY A 530 1.16 18.53 -5.37
N LEU A 531 1.17 17.19 -5.44
CA LEU A 531 0.04 16.41 -5.95
C LEU A 531 -1.24 16.68 -5.15
N LEU A 532 -1.16 16.68 -3.82
CA LEU A 532 -2.32 16.93 -2.95
C LEU A 532 -2.82 18.38 -3.09
N ASP A 533 -1.92 19.34 -3.29
CA ASP A 533 -2.23 20.75 -3.47
C ASP A 533 -2.97 21.03 -4.79
N LEU A 534 -2.93 20.12 -5.78
CA LEU A 534 -3.75 20.24 -7.00
C LEU A 534 -5.27 20.25 -6.71
N ASN A 535 -5.70 19.75 -5.54
CA ASN A 535 -7.11 19.76 -5.15
C ASN A 535 -7.52 21.09 -4.47
N ASP A 536 -6.56 21.94 -4.11
CA ASP A 536 -6.78 23.17 -3.34
C ASP A 536 -6.60 24.39 -4.25
N THR A 537 -7.71 25.05 -4.60
CA THR A 537 -7.71 26.25 -5.46
C THR A 537 -7.00 27.45 -4.85
N ALA A 538 -6.85 27.49 -3.52
CA ALA A 538 -6.10 28.55 -2.85
C ALA A 538 -4.57 28.36 -2.97
N LYS A 539 -4.11 27.12 -3.18
CA LYS A 539 -2.68 26.79 -3.36
C LYS A 539 -2.27 26.72 -4.82
N VAL A 540 -3.10 26.12 -5.66
CA VAL A 540 -2.88 26.00 -7.11
C VAL A 540 -4.08 26.61 -7.79
N SER A 541 -3.91 27.74 -8.49
CA SER A 541 -5.03 28.37 -9.21
C SER A 541 -5.43 27.58 -10.46
N ASP A 542 -6.62 27.84 -10.98
CA ASP A 542 -7.13 27.19 -12.20
C ASP A 542 -6.28 27.54 -13.43
N GLU A 543 -5.69 28.74 -13.48
CA GLU A 543 -4.76 29.13 -14.55
C GLU A 543 -3.46 28.33 -14.48
N VAL A 544 -2.92 28.11 -13.27
CA VAL A 544 -1.69 27.31 -13.08
C VAL A 544 -1.95 25.86 -13.47
N LEU A 545 -3.05 25.27 -12.99
CA LEU A 545 -3.41 23.89 -13.35
C LEU A 545 -3.67 23.75 -14.84
N SER A 546 -4.37 24.72 -15.45
CA SER A 546 -4.58 24.78 -16.90
C SER A 546 -3.26 24.86 -17.68
N GLY A 547 -2.27 25.60 -17.18
CA GLY A 547 -0.94 25.67 -17.76
C GLY A 547 -0.22 24.32 -17.74
N LEU A 548 -0.32 23.57 -16.64
CA LEU A 548 0.30 22.24 -16.50
C LEU A 548 -0.29 21.22 -17.48
N ILE A 549 -1.62 21.13 -17.56
CA ILE A 549 -2.33 20.16 -18.43
C ILE A 549 -2.25 20.48 -19.94
N ASN A 550 -1.91 21.72 -20.29
CA ASN A 550 -1.76 22.18 -21.68
C ASN A 550 -0.30 22.43 -22.07
N SER A 551 0.66 22.18 -21.18
CA SER A 551 2.08 22.35 -21.48
C SER A 551 2.48 21.54 -22.72
N GLN A 552 3.31 22.13 -23.58
CA GLN A 552 3.81 21.43 -24.77
C GLN A 552 4.56 20.15 -24.39
N ASP A 553 5.26 20.17 -23.26
CA ASP A 553 5.96 19.00 -22.71
C ASP A 553 5.00 17.85 -22.37
N PHE A 554 3.78 18.14 -21.92
CA PHE A 554 2.75 17.13 -21.67
C PHE A 554 2.03 16.71 -22.96
N GLN A 555 1.75 17.63 -23.87
CA GLN A 555 1.00 17.35 -25.11
C GLN A 555 1.80 16.61 -26.18
N GLN A 556 3.14 16.70 -26.17
CA GLN A 556 4.03 16.01 -27.13
C GLN A 556 4.47 14.60 -26.68
N ARG A 557 4.25 14.24 -25.41
CA ARG A 557 4.60 12.95 -24.80
C ARG A 557 3.40 12.00 -24.80
#